data_AF-A0AAV8GAZ2-F1
#
_entry.id   AF-A0AAV8GAZ2-F1
#
_cell.length_a   1.000
_cell.length_b   1.000
_cell.length_c   1.000
_cell.angle_alpha   90.00
_cell.angle_beta   90.00
_cell.angle_gamma   90.00
#
_symmetry.space_group_name_H-M   'P 1'
#
loop_
_entity.id
_entity.type
_entity.pdbx_description
1 polymer ?
#
loop_
_entity_poly.entity_id
_entity_poly.type
_entity_poly.pdbx_seq_one_letter_code
_entity_poly.pdbx_strand_id
1 'polypeptide(L)'
;MATTAPSINSIHSVHSLLPSPSLRRQAPLLRINTRPQSTTVRAALVTAPPPTLTQSPTGIVLIDPEEKEQIHRLKKHYLEKVIPLLIEKFGYTNIHQVPKLEKITVNCGIGDAQQNSKGLDAAMKHMAMITAQRPVKTVAKKSVASFKVREGQTLGIAVTLRKKYMYSFLDRLINLGLPRTVDFQGTNPRSFDGTGNYALGLTDQGAFPELENMGKQRGMDVCIKTTAKTDDEAMALLALMGMPFKEKKDEPVVRKKRMKQHHFLGKKTTMPRKKKK
;
A
#
# COMPACT_ATOMS: atom_id res chain seq x y z
N MET A 1 42.67 41.85 48.18
CA MET A 1 43.41 40.57 48.25
C MET A 1 43.96 40.32 46.85
N ALA A 2 45.21 40.70 46.61
CA ALA A 2 46.41 39.85 46.79
C ALA A 2 46.72 39.12 45.45
N THR A 3 47.52 39.71 44.55
CA THR A 3 49.01 39.58 44.44
C THR A 3 49.43 38.19 43.92
N THR A 4 50.25 38.00 42.88
CA THR A 4 51.18 38.93 42.18
C THR A 4 51.32 38.55 40.69
N ALA A 5 51.87 39.43 39.85
CA ALA A 5 52.37 39.13 38.50
C ALA A 5 53.89 38.79 38.55
N PRO A 6 54.70 38.78 37.45
CA PRO A 6 54.42 38.74 36.00
C PRO A 6 55.31 37.69 35.26
N SER A 7 55.61 37.93 33.96
CA SER A 7 56.86 37.59 33.24
C SER A 7 57.00 36.20 32.56
N ILE A 8 57.73 36.04 31.43
CA ILE A 8 57.95 36.87 30.20
C ILE A 8 58.70 36.04 29.12
N ASN A 9 58.62 36.44 27.84
CA ASN A 9 59.36 35.93 26.65
C ASN A 9 59.05 34.49 26.16
N SER A 10 59.05 34.13 24.86
CA SER A 10 59.63 34.63 23.57
C SER A 10 60.88 33.86 23.10
N ILE A 11 61.28 34.05 21.82
CA ILE A 11 62.32 33.34 21.01
C ILE A 11 61.83 31.93 20.53
N HIS A 12 61.90 31.51 19.25
CA HIS A 12 62.28 32.09 17.94
C HIS A 12 61.30 31.54 16.82
N SER A 13 61.38 31.69 15.48
CA SER A 13 62.43 31.63 14.44
C SER A 13 63.14 30.25 14.31
N VAL A 14 63.63 29.75 13.16
CA VAL A 14 63.78 30.20 11.74
C VAL A 14 63.68 28.94 10.82
N HIS A 15 62.99 28.94 9.66
CA HIS A 15 63.46 29.20 8.26
C HIS A 15 64.07 27.99 7.47
N SER A 16 63.88 27.99 6.14
CA SER A 16 64.55 27.19 5.05
C SER A 16 64.58 25.65 5.17
N LEU A 17 63.94 24.85 4.31
CA LEU A 17 64.16 24.58 2.85
C LEU A 17 65.40 23.71 2.51
N LEU A 18 65.18 22.58 1.80
CA LEU A 18 65.96 22.02 0.67
C LEU A 18 65.27 20.71 0.13
N PRO A 19 65.56 20.20 -1.10
CA PRO A 19 64.71 19.21 -1.79
C PRO A 19 65.31 17.78 -2.03
N SER A 20 64.54 16.98 -2.78
CA SER A 20 64.79 15.68 -3.46
C SER A 20 66.15 15.54 -4.21
N PRO A 21 66.66 14.33 -4.65
CA PRO A 21 65.86 13.24 -5.26
C PRO A 21 66.37 11.75 -5.31
N SER A 22 65.51 10.89 -5.90
CA SER A 22 65.84 9.83 -6.90
C SER A 22 66.13 8.34 -6.54
N LEU A 23 65.66 7.49 -7.49
CA LEU A 23 66.27 6.28 -8.09
C LEU A 23 66.00 4.83 -7.56
N ARG A 24 65.72 3.93 -8.55
CA ARG A 24 66.03 2.47 -8.61
C ARG A 24 65.23 1.52 -7.68
N ARG A 25 64.80 0.29 -8.06
CA ARG A 25 65.13 -0.63 -9.20
C ARG A 25 63.88 -1.39 -9.71
N GLN A 26 64.00 -2.00 -10.90
CA GLN A 26 63.13 -3.10 -11.39
C GLN A 26 63.74 -4.49 -11.02
N ALA A 27 62.91 -5.53 -10.96
CA ALA A 27 63.31 -6.95 -11.03
C ALA A 27 62.18 -7.81 -11.66
N PRO A 28 62.46 -8.98 -12.29
CA PRO A 28 61.56 -9.54 -13.30
C PRO A 28 60.90 -10.90 -13.00
N LEU A 29 59.97 -11.25 -13.90
CA LEU A 29 59.46 -12.57 -14.32
C LEU A 29 60.15 -13.85 -13.78
N LEU A 30 59.33 -14.88 -13.55
CA LEU A 30 59.52 -16.20 -14.21
C LEU A 30 58.19 -16.97 -14.32
N ARG A 31 58.13 -17.91 -15.29
CA ARG A 31 56.91 -18.65 -15.68
C ARG A 31 57.29 -20.11 -15.97
N ILE A 32 56.78 -21.05 -15.21
CA ILE A 32 56.96 -22.50 -15.44
C ILE A 32 55.60 -23.20 -15.34
N ASN A 33 55.36 -24.18 -16.21
CA ASN A 33 54.07 -24.85 -16.37
C ASN A 33 54.29 -26.35 -16.59
N THR A 34 53.97 -27.19 -15.59
CA THR A 34 54.12 -28.64 -15.65
C THR A 34 52.99 -29.36 -14.91
N ARG A 35 52.11 -30.03 -15.65
CA ARG A 35 51.38 -31.20 -15.13
C ARG A 35 52.33 -32.40 -15.08
N PRO A 36 52.08 -33.40 -14.23
CA PRO A 36 51.68 -34.68 -14.82
C PRO A 36 50.61 -35.46 -14.02
N GLN A 37 49.80 -36.19 -14.80
CA GLN A 37 49.19 -37.51 -14.56
C GLN A 37 48.43 -37.86 -13.26
N SER A 38 47.41 -38.69 -13.44
CA SER A 38 46.63 -39.36 -12.39
C SER A 38 47.18 -40.76 -12.07
N THR A 39 47.21 -41.12 -10.78
CA THR A 39 47.37 -42.52 -10.35
C THR A 39 46.26 -42.90 -9.36
N THR A 40 45.63 -44.04 -9.58
CA THR A 40 44.46 -44.51 -8.84
C THR A 40 44.80 -44.96 -7.42
N VAL A 41 44.03 -44.50 -6.43
CA VAL A 41 43.89 -45.16 -5.12
C VAL A 41 42.41 -45.50 -4.91
N ARG A 42 42.12 -46.72 -4.45
CA ARG A 42 40.76 -47.24 -4.21
C ARG A 42 40.29 -46.93 -2.79
N ALA A 43 38.98 -47.10 -2.59
CA ALA A 43 38.27 -47.23 -1.31
C ALA A 43 38.10 -45.98 -0.43
N ALA A 44 36.94 -45.33 -0.56
CA ALA A 44 35.96 -45.28 0.52
C ALA A 44 34.55 -44.97 -0.03
N LEU A 45 33.58 -45.85 0.21
CA LEU A 45 32.16 -45.55 -0.03
C LEU A 45 31.62 -44.75 1.16
N VAL A 46 31.87 -43.43 1.17
CA VAL A 46 31.16 -42.52 2.08
C VAL A 46 29.83 -42.14 1.42
N THR A 47 28.93 -43.12 1.32
CA THR A 47 27.50 -42.83 1.20
C THR A 47 27.10 -42.02 2.43
N ALA A 48 26.65 -40.79 2.24
CA ALA A 48 26.12 -39.98 3.33
C ALA A 48 25.01 -40.78 4.06
N PRO A 49 25.00 -40.83 5.40
CA PRO A 49 23.96 -41.55 6.12
C PRO A 49 22.59 -40.93 5.78
N PRO A 50 21.54 -41.75 5.54
CA PRO A 50 20.19 -41.23 5.37
C PRO A 50 19.77 -40.47 6.64
N PRO A 51 18.91 -39.44 6.53
CA PRO A 51 18.45 -38.69 7.70
C PRO A 51 17.71 -39.63 8.67
N THR A 52 18.29 -39.85 9.84
CA THR A 52 17.74 -40.74 10.87
C THR A 52 16.37 -40.23 11.32
N LEU A 53 15.32 -41.01 11.06
CA LEU A 53 14.00 -40.81 11.64
C LEU A 53 14.04 -41.16 13.13
N THR A 54 14.47 -40.22 13.97
CA THR A 54 14.46 -40.35 15.43
C THR A 54 13.03 -40.36 15.95
N GLN A 55 12.42 -41.54 16.00
CA GLN A 55 11.09 -41.75 16.57
C GLN A 55 11.15 -41.68 18.10
N SER A 56 10.69 -40.56 18.68
CA SER A 56 10.49 -40.43 20.13
C SER A 56 9.15 -41.06 20.56
N PRO A 57 9.13 -42.06 21.46
CA PRO A 57 7.93 -42.84 21.78
C PRO A 57 7.00 -42.18 22.82
N THR A 58 6.55 -40.94 22.57
CA THR A 58 5.41 -40.31 23.26
C THR A 58 4.63 -39.41 22.30
N GLY A 59 3.32 -39.66 22.19
CA GLY A 59 2.45 -39.12 21.14
C GLY A 59 2.02 -37.65 21.30
N ILE A 60 2.95 -36.71 21.42
CA ILE A 60 2.68 -35.28 21.24
C ILE A 60 3.71 -34.71 20.25
N VAL A 61 3.29 -34.56 18.99
CA VAL A 61 4.09 -33.85 17.99
C VAL A 61 4.14 -32.37 18.35
N LEU A 62 5.30 -31.91 18.83
CA LEU A 62 5.59 -30.49 18.97
C LEU A 62 5.77 -29.90 17.57
N ILE A 63 4.67 -29.40 17.00
CA ILE A 63 4.65 -28.68 15.71
C ILE A 63 5.66 -27.53 15.78
N ASP A 64 6.68 -27.60 14.93
CA ASP A 64 7.75 -26.61 14.86
C ASP A 64 7.20 -25.18 14.73
N PRO A 65 7.76 -24.20 15.48
CA PRO A 65 7.24 -22.84 15.47
C PRO A 65 7.39 -22.13 14.12
N GLU A 66 8.27 -22.61 13.24
CA GLU A 66 8.54 -22.01 11.94
C GLU A 66 7.38 -22.18 10.94
N GLU A 67 6.69 -23.32 10.94
CA GLU A 67 5.50 -23.52 10.09
C GLU A 67 4.34 -22.58 10.52
N LYS A 68 4.23 -22.32 11.83
CA LYS A 68 3.27 -21.35 12.38
C LYS A 68 3.53 -19.92 11.93
N GLU A 69 4.72 -19.59 11.40
CA GLU A 69 5.11 -18.24 10.94
C GLU A 69 4.79 -17.95 9.45
N GLN A 70 4.00 -18.77 8.75
CA GLN A 70 3.42 -18.42 7.42
C GLN A 70 2.32 -17.32 7.47
N ILE A 71 2.40 -16.40 8.44
CA ILE A 71 1.36 -15.43 8.79
C ILE A 71 1.36 -14.23 7.83
N HIS A 72 0.78 -14.45 6.64
CA HIS A 72 0.44 -13.49 5.56
C HIS A 72 1.61 -13.06 4.66
N ARG A 73 1.57 -13.54 3.41
CA ARG A 73 2.41 -13.16 2.26
C ARG A 73 2.60 -11.63 2.15
N LEU A 74 1.51 -10.86 2.10
CA LEU A 74 1.58 -9.39 2.01
C LEU A 74 2.24 -8.72 3.22
N LYS A 75 2.16 -9.30 4.44
CA LYS A 75 2.83 -8.71 5.61
C LYS A 75 4.35 -8.90 5.54
N LYS A 76 4.81 -10.09 5.12
CA LYS A 76 6.23 -10.36 4.87
C LYS A 76 6.76 -9.47 3.74
N HIS A 77 6.06 -9.44 2.61
CA HIS A 77 6.39 -8.57 1.47
C HIS A 77 6.49 -7.08 1.84
N TYR A 78 5.57 -6.58 2.66
CA TYR A 78 5.60 -5.20 3.14
C TYR A 78 6.89 -4.89 3.91
N LEU A 79 7.26 -5.75 4.86
CA LEU A 79 8.45 -5.56 5.71
C LEU A 79 9.76 -5.71 4.92
N GLU A 80 9.85 -6.75 4.08
CA GLU A 80 11.08 -7.14 3.38
C GLU A 80 11.39 -6.27 2.16
N LYS A 81 10.36 -5.80 1.43
CA LYS A 81 10.54 -5.15 0.12
C LYS A 81 9.90 -3.77 0.01
N VAL A 82 8.72 -3.57 0.58
CA VAL A 82 8.00 -2.29 0.42
C VAL A 82 8.60 -1.18 1.29
N ILE A 83 9.00 -1.48 2.53
CA ILE A 83 9.69 -0.51 3.40
C ILE A 83 10.97 0.07 2.77
N PRO A 84 11.98 -0.72 2.34
CA PRO A 84 13.20 -0.15 1.76
C PRO A 84 12.92 0.66 0.49
N LEU A 85 12.08 0.14 -0.42
CA LEU A 85 11.71 0.86 -1.65
C LEU A 85 10.92 2.17 -1.41
N LEU A 86 10.26 2.33 -0.25
CA LEU A 86 9.65 3.60 0.15
C LEU A 86 10.67 4.56 0.77
N ILE A 87 11.62 4.06 1.57
CA ILE A 87 12.71 4.86 2.14
C ILE A 87 13.61 5.41 1.02
N GLU A 88 13.97 4.59 0.03
CA GLU A 88 14.75 5.00 -1.15
C GLU A 88 14.06 6.07 -1.99
N LYS A 89 12.73 5.98 -2.14
CA LYS A 89 11.95 6.92 -2.98
C LYS A 89 11.65 8.26 -2.31
N PHE A 90 11.44 8.28 -0.99
CA PHE A 90 10.96 9.46 -0.27
C PHE A 90 11.96 10.00 0.77
N GLY A 91 13.10 9.33 1.01
CA GLY A 91 14.18 9.84 1.87
C GLY A 91 13.83 9.93 3.36
N TYR A 92 12.94 9.07 3.86
CA TYR A 92 12.47 9.13 5.26
C TYR A 92 13.62 9.03 6.28
N THR A 93 13.68 10.00 7.20
CA THR A 93 14.72 10.06 8.24
C THR A 93 14.46 9.12 9.42
N ASN A 94 13.26 8.55 9.52
CA ASN A 94 12.88 7.64 10.60
C ASN A 94 11.96 6.54 10.07
N ILE A 95 12.28 5.28 10.38
CA ILE A 95 11.54 4.07 9.97
C ILE A 95 10.04 4.16 10.31
N HIS A 96 9.67 4.86 11.38
CA HIS A 96 8.27 5.04 11.79
C HIS A 96 7.47 6.09 10.99
N GLN A 97 8.14 6.89 10.13
CA GLN A 97 7.48 7.78 9.17
C GLN A 97 6.90 7.02 7.97
N VAL A 98 7.44 5.83 7.65
CA VAL A 98 7.07 5.05 6.46
C VAL A 98 5.56 4.75 6.45
N PRO A 99 4.83 5.09 5.36
CA PRO A 99 3.39 4.87 5.25
C PRO A 99 2.97 3.41 5.48
N LYS A 100 2.02 3.20 6.39
CA LYS A 100 1.46 1.88 6.71
C LYS A 100 -0.06 1.88 6.62
N LEU A 101 -0.64 0.69 6.45
CA LEU A 101 -2.09 0.49 6.47
C LEU A 101 -2.60 0.46 7.93
N GLU A 102 -3.58 1.30 8.28
CA GLU A 102 -4.18 1.33 9.63
C GLU A 102 -5.40 0.42 9.78
N LYS A 103 -6.24 0.43 8.75
CA LYS A 103 -7.49 -0.32 8.64
C LYS A 103 -7.96 -0.39 7.19
N ILE A 104 -8.76 -1.39 6.89
CA ILE A 104 -9.65 -1.38 5.73
C ILE A 104 -11.07 -1.43 6.26
N THR A 105 -11.90 -0.44 5.89
CA THR A 105 -13.34 -0.47 6.17
C THR A 105 -14.05 -0.94 4.91
N VAL A 106 -14.84 -2.01 5.03
CA VAL A 106 -15.69 -2.53 3.95
C VAL A 106 -17.14 -2.18 4.29
N ASN A 107 -17.86 -1.60 3.33
CA ASN A 107 -19.24 -1.13 3.48
C ASN A 107 -20.14 -1.75 2.40
N CYS A 108 -21.40 -2.01 2.75
CA CYS A 108 -22.42 -2.45 1.81
C CYS A 108 -23.74 -1.73 2.15
N GLY A 109 -24.11 -0.75 1.34
CA GLY A 109 -25.42 -0.09 1.39
C GLY A 109 -26.50 -0.97 0.77
N ILE A 110 -27.63 -1.16 1.46
CA ILE A 110 -28.70 -2.06 1.01
C ILE A 110 -30.03 -1.32 1.16
N GLY A 111 -30.49 -0.65 0.09
CA GLY A 111 -31.74 0.12 0.12
C GLY A 111 -32.96 -0.69 0.59
N ASP A 112 -33.06 -1.95 0.16
CA ASP A 112 -34.13 -2.88 0.52
C ASP A 112 -34.08 -3.37 2.00
N ALA A 113 -33.06 -3.00 2.78
CA ALA A 113 -32.77 -3.58 4.11
C ALA A 113 -33.92 -3.48 5.11
N GLN A 114 -34.68 -2.38 5.07
CA GLN A 114 -35.82 -2.13 5.95
C GLN A 114 -36.95 -3.15 5.73
N GLN A 115 -37.15 -3.61 4.49
CA GLN A 115 -38.26 -4.52 4.13
C GLN A 115 -37.83 -5.99 4.18
N ASN A 116 -36.57 -6.29 3.85
CA ASN A 116 -36.10 -7.65 3.58
C ASN A 116 -35.06 -8.13 4.60
N SER A 117 -35.50 -8.41 5.84
CA SER A 117 -34.64 -8.94 6.92
C SER A 117 -33.83 -10.16 6.50
N LYS A 118 -34.47 -11.18 5.91
CA LYS A 118 -33.82 -12.37 5.34
C LYS A 118 -32.71 -12.00 4.34
N GLY A 119 -32.96 -11.00 3.50
CA GLY A 119 -31.99 -10.49 2.51
C GLY A 119 -30.84 -9.70 3.12
N LEU A 120 -31.01 -9.14 4.32
CA LEU A 120 -29.95 -8.49 5.10
C LEU A 120 -29.06 -9.54 5.77
N ASP A 121 -29.66 -10.52 6.46
CA ASP A 121 -28.91 -11.57 7.17
C ASP A 121 -28.15 -12.50 6.20
N ALA A 122 -28.65 -12.70 4.97
CA ALA A 122 -27.89 -13.34 3.90
C ALA A 122 -26.62 -12.54 3.53
N ALA A 123 -26.73 -11.23 3.32
CA ALA A 123 -25.57 -10.37 3.03
C ALA A 123 -24.59 -10.29 4.22
N MET A 124 -25.05 -10.43 5.47
CA MET A 124 -24.14 -10.59 6.60
C MET A 124 -23.30 -11.86 6.50
N LYS A 125 -23.88 -12.98 6.03
CA LYS A 125 -23.15 -14.24 5.82
C LYS A 125 -22.14 -14.08 4.68
N HIS A 126 -22.55 -13.56 3.52
CA HIS A 126 -21.65 -13.32 2.37
C HIS A 126 -20.44 -12.44 2.76
N MET A 127 -20.70 -11.30 3.41
CA MET A 127 -19.63 -10.42 3.90
C MET A 127 -18.74 -11.12 4.94
N ALA A 128 -19.30 -11.89 5.87
CA ALA A 128 -18.53 -12.62 6.87
C ALA A 128 -17.60 -13.69 6.27
N MET A 129 -18.01 -14.35 5.17
CA MET A 129 -17.17 -15.31 4.45
C MET A 129 -16.01 -14.57 3.76
N ILE A 130 -16.29 -13.53 2.98
CA ILE A 130 -15.27 -12.72 2.27
C ILE A 130 -14.25 -12.12 3.24
N THR A 131 -14.69 -11.53 4.36
CA THR A 131 -13.81 -10.78 5.27
C THR A 131 -13.31 -11.59 6.48
N ALA A 132 -13.72 -12.86 6.62
CA ALA A 132 -13.48 -13.72 7.79
C ALA A 132 -13.86 -13.07 9.15
N GLN A 133 -14.81 -12.14 9.14
CA GLN A 133 -15.23 -11.37 10.32
C GLN A 133 -16.72 -11.04 10.24
N ARG A 134 -17.48 -11.36 11.30
CA ARG A 134 -18.91 -11.03 11.38
C ARG A 134 -19.10 -9.50 11.27
N PRO A 135 -19.96 -9.00 10.35
CA PRO A 135 -20.17 -7.58 10.16
C PRO A 135 -21.15 -6.97 11.18
N VAL A 136 -21.20 -5.65 11.21
CA VAL A 136 -22.09 -4.84 12.04
C VAL A 136 -23.22 -4.25 11.18
N LYS A 137 -24.46 -4.29 11.67
CA LYS A 137 -25.63 -3.65 11.06
C LYS A 137 -25.55 -2.13 11.27
N THR A 138 -25.62 -1.32 10.21
CA THR A 138 -25.54 0.14 10.30
C THR A 138 -26.94 0.78 10.33
N VAL A 139 -27.19 1.64 11.31
CA VAL A 139 -28.50 2.27 11.53
C VAL A 139 -28.54 3.74 11.10
N ALA A 140 -29.72 4.20 10.70
CA ALA A 140 -30.02 5.58 10.33
C ALA A 140 -29.90 6.52 11.53
N LYS A 141 -29.05 7.55 11.42
CA LYS A 141 -28.84 8.60 12.44
C LYS A 141 -29.82 9.77 12.36
N LYS A 142 -30.53 9.92 11.23
CA LYS A 142 -31.48 11.01 10.96
C LYS A 142 -32.62 10.49 10.08
N SER A 143 -33.83 11.00 10.33
CA SER A 143 -35.02 10.72 9.52
C SER A 143 -34.97 11.50 8.22
N VAL A 144 -35.22 10.85 7.07
CA VAL A 144 -35.17 11.51 5.75
C VAL A 144 -36.33 11.00 4.87
N ALA A 145 -37.35 11.83 4.75
CA ALA A 145 -38.60 11.50 4.04
C ALA A 145 -38.37 11.08 2.57
N SER A 146 -37.44 11.72 1.86
CA SER A 146 -37.12 11.44 0.45
C SER A 146 -36.65 10.00 0.20
N PHE A 147 -36.00 9.38 1.19
CA PHE A 147 -35.58 7.97 1.15
C PHE A 147 -36.54 7.04 1.92
N LYS A 148 -37.62 7.59 2.50
CA LYS A 148 -38.60 6.89 3.36
C LYS A 148 -38.00 6.31 4.66
N VAL A 149 -36.78 6.72 5.02
CA VAL A 149 -36.00 6.24 6.17
C VAL A 149 -36.38 6.99 7.44
N ARG A 150 -36.58 6.25 8.53
CA ARG A 150 -36.74 6.75 9.91
C ARG A 150 -35.50 6.42 10.75
N GLU A 151 -35.32 7.11 11.86
CA GLU A 151 -34.20 6.91 12.78
C GLU A 151 -34.20 5.50 13.41
N GLY A 152 -33.02 4.97 13.70
CA GLY A 152 -32.82 3.61 14.22
C GLY A 152 -33.03 2.48 13.20
N GLN A 153 -33.61 2.73 12.03
CA GLN A 153 -33.77 1.71 10.98
C GLN A 153 -32.42 1.27 10.42
N THR A 154 -32.27 -0.01 10.09
CA THR A 154 -31.03 -0.55 9.50
C THR A 154 -30.97 -0.27 8.00
N LEU A 155 -29.86 0.30 7.53
CA LEU A 155 -29.64 0.72 6.13
C LEU A 155 -28.58 -0.13 5.39
N GLY A 156 -27.73 -0.84 6.12
CA GLY A 156 -26.58 -1.50 5.52
C GLY A 156 -25.76 -2.30 6.52
N ILE A 157 -24.58 -2.70 6.05
CA ILE A 157 -23.68 -3.64 6.70
C ILE A 157 -22.26 -3.12 6.55
N ALA A 158 -21.49 -3.10 7.64
CA ALA A 158 -20.10 -2.64 7.62
C ALA A 158 -19.15 -3.55 8.42
N VAL A 159 -17.90 -3.63 7.96
CA VAL A 159 -16.76 -4.29 8.62
C VAL A 159 -15.62 -3.30 8.75
N THR A 160 -14.84 -3.38 9.82
CA THR A 160 -13.51 -2.74 9.88
C THR A 160 -12.47 -3.78 10.22
N LEU A 161 -11.61 -4.06 9.24
CA LEU A 161 -10.48 -4.98 9.30
C LEU A 161 -9.22 -4.24 9.78
N ARG A 162 -8.45 -4.90 10.64
CA ARG A 162 -7.17 -4.41 11.17
C ARG A 162 -6.20 -5.60 11.36
N LYS A 163 -4.91 -5.29 11.56
CA LYS A 163 -3.85 -6.28 11.82
C LYS A 163 -3.88 -7.39 10.74
N LYS A 164 -3.92 -8.67 11.13
CA LYS A 164 -3.88 -9.83 10.21
C LYS A 164 -4.96 -9.80 9.11
N TYR A 165 -6.24 -9.75 9.48
CA TYR A 165 -7.37 -9.87 8.54
C TYR A 165 -7.40 -8.78 7.46
N MET A 166 -6.85 -7.61 7.76
CA MET A 166 -6.68 -6.53 6.79
C MET A 166 -5.74 -6.92 5.65
N TYR A 167 -4.59 -7.54 5.96
CA TYR A 167 -3.65 -8.01 4.94
C TYR A 167 -4.20 -9.23 4.19
N SER A 168 -4.88 -10.17 4.85
CA SER A 168 -5.49 -11.32 4.17
C SER A 168 -6.62 -10.91 3.21
N PHE A 169 -7.46 -9.94 3.59
CA PHE A 169 -8.49 -9.40 2.72
C PHE A 169 -7.90 -8.61 1.54
N LEU A 170 -6.84 -7.82 1.75
CA LEU A 170 -6.17 -7.10 0.66
C LEU A 170 -5.51 -8.06 -0.34
N ASP A 171 -4.93 -9.16 0.14
CA ASP A 171 -4.32 -10.22 -0.70
C ASP A 171 -5.38 -10.86 -1.61
N ARG A 172 -6.55 -11.20 -1.05
CA ARG A 172 -7.70 -11.70 -1.82
C ARG A 172 -8.27 -10.65 -2.77
N LEU A 173 -8.41 -9.40 -2.35
CA LEU A 173 -8.94 -8.33 -3.20
C LEU A 173 -8.05 -8.09 -4.42
N ILE A 174 -6.73 -8.00 -4.24
CA ILE A 174 -5.78 -7.74 -5.32
C ILE A 174 -5.61 -8.97 -6.24
N ASN A 175 -5.38 -10.16 -5.68
CA ASN A 175 -5.00 -11.33 -6.47
C ASN A 175 -6.19 -12.16 -7.01
N LEU A 176 -7.37 -12.10 -6.38
CA LEU A 176 -8.55 -12.88 -6.76
C LEU A 176 -9.70 -11.98 -7.23
N GLY A 177 -10.05 -10.95 -6.45
CA GLY A 177 -11.24 -10.13 -6.66
C GLY A 177 -11.17 -9.21 -7.88
N LEU A 178 -10.14 -8.35 -7.95
CA LEU A 178 -10.00 -7.39 -9.06
C LEU A 178 -9.87 -8.08 -10.43
N PRO A 179 -9.05 -9.14 -10.64
CA PRO A 179 -8.94 -9.81 -11.93
C PRO A 179 -10.22 -10.55 -12.38
N ARG A 180 -11.08 -10.94 -11.44
CA ARG A 180 -12.37 -11.59 -11.71
C ARG A 180 -13.53 -10.60 -11.90
N THR A 181 -13.29 -9.30 -11.71
CA THR A 181 -14.31 -8.27 -11.95
C THR A 181 -14.51 -8.07 -13.45
N VAL A 182 -15.77 -8.04 -13.91
CA VAL A 182 -16.10 -7.81 -15.33
C VAL A 182 -15.61 -6.43 -15.77
N ASP A 183 -15.09 -6.34 -17.00
CA ASP A 183 -14.50 -5.13 -17.60
C ASP A 183 -13.36 -4.47 -16.78
N PHE A 184 -12.58 -5.26 -16.04
CA PHE A 184 -11.49 -4.73 -15.22
C PHE A 184 -10.32 -4.16 -16.05
N GLN A 185 -10.22 -2.82 -16.10
CA GLN A 185 -9.17 -2.07 -16.81
C GLN A 185 -8.10 -1.46 -15.88
N GLY A 186 -7.93 -2.00 -14.67
CA GLY A 186 -7.17 -1.35 -13.61
C GLY A 186 -8.02 -0.40 -12.76
N THR A 187 -7.62 -0.19 -11.51
CA THR A 187 -8.29 0.71 -10.57
C THR A 187 -7.93 2.17 -10.84
N ASN A 188 -8.81 3.12 -10.49
CA ASN A 188 -8.64 4.53 -10.81
C ASN A 188 -7.59 5.20 -9.88
N PRO A 189 -6.43 5.67 -10.39
CA PRO A 189 -5.42 6.36 -9.56
C PRO A 189 -5.87 7.74 -9.05
N ARG A 190 -7.07 8.22 -9.40
CA ARG A 190 -7.67 9.46 -8.88
C ARG A 190 -8.61 9.24 -7.69
N SER A 191 -8.86 8.01 -7.23
CA SER A 191 -9.76 7.73 -6.11
C SER A 191 -9.12 7.88 -4.71
N PHE A 192 -8.15 8.78 -4.58
CA PHE A 192 -7.57 9.19 -3.30
C PHE A 192 -8.28 10.45 -2.76
N ASP A 193 -8.16 10.71 -1.46
CA ASP A 193 -8.90 11.77 -0.77
C ASP A 193 -8.09 13.06 -0.50
N GLY A 194 -6.87 13.19 -1.02
CA GLY A 194 -5.95 14.30 -0.71
C GLY A 194 -5.21 14.15 0.61
N THR A 195 -5.49 13.10 1.39
CA THR A 195 -4.85 12.78 2.67
C THR A 195 -4.32 11.35 2.73
N GLY A 196 -4.03 10.75 1.56
CA GLY A 196 -3.41 9.44 1.46
C GLY A 196 -4.33 8.26 1.80
N ASN A 197 -5.66 8.44 1.83
CA ASN A 197 -6.60 7.32 1.91
C ASN A 197 -7.18 7.02 0.53
N TYR A 198 -7.54 5.76 0.30
CA TYR A 198 -8.00 5.28 -1.00
C TYR A 198 -9.36 4.61 -0.89
N ALA A 199 -10.27 4.90 -1.83
CA ALA A 199 -11.57 4.26 -1.91
C ALA A 199 -11.76 3.58 -3.28
N LEU A 200 -12.24 2.33 -3.27
CA LEU A 200 -12.78 1.69 -4.46
C LEU A 200 -14.22 1.21 -4.24
N GLY A 201 -15.04 1.26 -5.28
CA GLY A 201 -16.33 0.58 -5.33
C GLY A 201 -16.19 -0.69 -6.16
N LEU A 202 -16.60 -1.83 -5.62
CA LEU A 202 -16.87 -3.05 -6.37
C LEU A 202 -18.35 -3.06 -6.72
N THR A 203 -18.68 -3.20 -8.00
CA THR A 203 -20.07 -3.30 -8.49
C THR A 203 -20.75 -4.59 -8.05
N ASP A 204 -19.96 -5.65 -7.83
CA ASP A 204 -20.44 -6.98 -7.46
C ASP A 204 -19.54 -7.66 -6.42
N GLN A 205 -20.16 -8.47 -5.56
CA GLN A 205 -19.51 -9.35 -4.59
C GLN A 205 -19.12 -10.70 -5.23
N GLY A 206 -19.69 -11.07 -6.39
CA GLY A 206 -19.35 -12.29 -7.15
C GLY A 206 -17.93 -12.36 -7.73
N ALA A 207 -17.16 -11.29 -7.55
CA ALA A 207 -15.71 -11.25 -7.74
C ALA A 207 -14.96 -12.17 -6.76
N PHE A 208 -15.53 -12.46 -5.58
CA PHE A 208 -14.93 -13.34 -4.58
C PHE A 208 -15.37 -14.81 -4.78
N PRO A 209 -14.43 -15.77 -4.93
CA PRO A 209 -14.78 -17.18 -5.15
C PRO A 209 -15.49 -17.83 -3.96
N GLU A 210 -15.41 -17.27 -2.76
CA GLU A 210 -16.13 -17.74 -1.57
C GLU A 210 -17.67 -17.56 -1.65
N LEU A 211 -18.20 -16.94 -2.71
CA LEU A 211 -19.64 -16.76 -2.94
C LEU A 211 -20.15 -17.64 -4.08
N GLU A 212 -20.50 -18.89 -3.77
CA GLU A 212 -21.09 -19.82 -4.74
C GLU A 212 -22.54 -19.48 -5.13
N ASN A 213 -23.33 -18.98 -4.17
CA ASN A 213 -24.78 -18.79 -4.31
C ASN A 213 -25.18 -17.33 -4.13
N MET A 214 -25.21 -16.56 -5.23
CA MET A 214 -25.70 -15.17 -5.23
C MET A 214 -27.18 -15.07 -5.61
N GLY A 215 -28.02 -14.57 -4.69
CA GLY A 215 -29.45 -14.34 -4.95
C GLY A 215 -29.76 -13.01 -5.65
N LYS A 216 -29.46 -11.89 -5.00
CA LYS A 216 -29.42 -10.55 -5.62
C LYS A 216 -27.96 -10.10 -5.68
N GLN A 217 -27.50 -9.67 -6.84
CA GLN A 217 -26.20 -9.00 -7.03
C GLN A 217 -26.10 -7.74 -6.15
N ARG A 218 -24.94 -7.48 -5.54
CA ARG A 218 -24.72 -6.31 -4.67
C ARG A 218 -23.27 -5.87 -4.73
N GLY A 219 -23.04 -4.56 -4.77
CA GLY A 219 -21.71 -3.99 -4.64
C GLY A 219 -21.17 -3.98 -3.20
N MET A 220 -19.94 -3.50 -3.05
CA MET A 220 -19.37 -3.07 -1.77
C MET A 220 -18.39 -1.91 -1.98
N ASP A 221 -18.31 -1.00 -1.01
CA ASP A 221 -17.28 0.03 -0.96
C ASP A 221 -16.12 -0.44 -0.08
N VAL A 222 -14.89 -0.28 -0.52
CA VAL A 222 -13.68 -0.63 0.23
C VAL A 222 -12.83 0.62 0.42
N CYS A 223 -12.80 1.12 1.65
CA CYS A 223 -12.02 2.28 2.06
C CYS A 223 -10.75 1.83 2.79
N ILE A 224 -9.60 1.97 2.13
CA ILE A 224 -8.28 1.69 2.68
C ILE A 224 -7.76 2.96 3.37
N LYS A 225 -7.58 2.91 4.70
CA LYS A 225 -6.98 4.02 5.46
C LYS A 225 -5.49 3.77 5.69
N THR A 226 -4.66 4.73 5.35
CA THR A 226 -3.20 4.68 5.57
C THR A 226 -2.75 5.68 6.64
N THR A 227 -1.43 5.77 6.85
CA THR A 227 -0.75 6.85 7.59
C THR A 227 0.07 7.78 6.69
N ALA A 228 -0.07 7.69 5.37
CA ALA A 228 0.51 8.68 4.46
C ALA A 228 -0.07 10.07 4.75
N LYS A 229 0.66 11.12 4.38
CA LYS A 229 0.17 12.51 4.42
C LYS A 229 -0.23 13.01 3.03
N THR A 230 0.31 12.41 1.98
CA THR A 230 0.05 12.76 0.59
C THR A 230 -0.46 11.56 -0.21
N ASP A 231 -1.14 11.84 -1.31
CA ASP A 231 -1.66 10.79 -2.19
C ASP A 231 -0.54 10.06 -2.95
N ASP A 232 0.59 10.73 -3.23
CA ASP A 232 1.74 10.11 -3.91
C ASP A 232 2.41 9.02 -3.05
N GLU A 233 2.57 9.28 -1.74
CA GLU A 233 3.03 8.28 -0.76
C GLU A 233 2.09 7.07 -0.69
N ALA A 234 0.78 7.32 -0.67
CA ALA A 234 -0.24 6.27 -0.60
C ALA A 234 -0.36 5.46 -1.91
N MET A 235 -0.22 6.12 -3.06
CA MET A 235 -0.20 5.48 -4.37
C MET A 235 1.06 4.63 -4.54
N ALA A 236 2.23 5.13 -4.12
CA ALA A 236 3.46 4.35 -4.11
C ALA A 236 3.37 3.12 -3.19
N LEU A 237 2.83 3.27 -1.98
CA LEU A 237 2.57 2.17 -1.05
C LEU A 237 1.65 1.10 -1.68
N LEU A 238 0.52 1.51 -2.25
CA LEU A 238 -0.45 0.56 -2.84
C LEU A 238 0.09 -0.11 -4.10
N ALA A 239 0.81 0.62 -4.96
CA ALA A 239 1.43 0.06 -6.15
C ALA A 239 2.52 -0.98 -5.81
N LEU A 240 3.38 -0.69 -4.82
CA LEU A 240 4.39 -1.63 -4.31
C LEU A 240 3.77 -2.84 -3.59
N MET A 241 2.54 -2.71 -3.08
CA MET A 241 1.72 -3.81 -2.55
C MET A 241 0.94 -4.58 -3.64
N GLY A 242 1.14 -4.25 -4.92
CA GLY A 242 0.58 -4.95 -6.07
C GLY A 242 -0.78 -4.44 -6.56
N MET A 243 -1.26 -3.28 -6.10
CA MET A 243 -2.53 -2.70 -6.56
C MET A 243 -2.45 -2.37 -8.07
N PRO A 244 -3.27 -3.00 -8.93
CA PRO A 244 -3.27 -2.71 -10.36
C PRO A 244 -3.98 -1.37 -10.62
N PHE A 245 -3.21 -0.28 -10.70
CA PHE A 245 -3.71 1.02 -11.14
C PHE A 245 -3.80 1.07 -12.67
N LYS A 246 -4.85 1.72 -13.19
CA LYS A 246 -5.00 2.00 -14.61
C LYS A 246 -3.95 3.03 -15.06
N GLU A 247 -3.23 2.73 -16.14
CA GLU A 247 -2.28 3.65 -16.76
C GLU A 247 -2.93 5.02 -17.06
N LYS A 248 -2.21 6.11 -16.76
CA LYS A 248 -2.63 7.47 -17.14
C LYS A 248 -2.43 7.70 -18.64
N LYS A 249 -3.29 7.10 -19.47
CA LYS A 249 -3.48 7.51 -20.86
C LYS A 249 -4.22 8.85 -20.85
N ASP A 250 -3.42 9.91 -21.00
CA ASP A 250 -3.73 11.33 -21.25
C ASP A 250 -5.02 11.88 -20.64
N GLU A 251 -4.88 12.82 -19.70
CA GLU A 251 -6.03 13.45 -19.06
C GLU A 251 -6.95 14.14 -20.09
N PRO A 252 -8.26 13.85 -20.11
CA PRO A 252 -9.21 14.67 -20.84
C PRO A 252 -9.28 16.04 -20.15
N VAL A 253 -8.54 17.01 -20.71
CA VAL A 253 -8.36 18.38 -20.20
C VAL A 253 -9.65 18.88 -19.58
N VAL A 254 -9.61 19.22 -18.28
CA VAL A 254 -10.78 19.69 -17.53
C VAL A 254 -11.30 20.96 -18.20
N ARG A 255 -12.32 20.79 -19.05
CA ARG A 255 -13.02 21.87 -19.75
C ARG A 255 -13.75 22.72 -18.72
N LYS A 256 -13.02 23.69 -18.13
CA LYS A 256 -13.57 24.75 -17.27
C LYS A 256 -14.79 25.32 -17.98
N LYS A 257 -15.98 24.99 -17.48
CA LYS A 257 -17.26 25.28 -18.13
C LYS A 257 -17.44 26.79 -18.15
N ARG A 258 -17.01 27.44 -19.25
CA ARG A 258 -17.07 28.90 -19.44
C ARG A 258 -18.48 29.34 -19.06
N MET A 259 -18.60 30.13 -17.99
CA MET A 259 -19.89 30.68 -17.59
C MET A 259 -20.42 31.49 -18.78
N LYS A 260 -21.66 31.21 -19.20
CA LYS A 260 -22.30 32.05 -20.22
C LYS A 260 -22.42 33.45 -19.62
N GLN A 261 -21.80 34.44 -20.25
CA GLN A 261 -22.07 35.83 -19.93
C GLN A 261 -23.56 36.07 -20.22
N HIS A 262 -24.34 36.36 -19.18
CA HIS A 262 -25.75 36.67 -19.36
C HIS A 262 -25.86 38.02 -20.07
N HIS A 263 -26.61 38.05 -21.17
CA HIS A 263 -26.72 39.21 -22.07
C HIS A 263 -27.66 40.31 -21.49
N PHE A 264 -27.48 40.65 -20.21
CA PHE A 264 -28.31 41.61 -19.48
C PHE A 264 -27.49 42.84 -19.08
N LEU A 265 -27.31 43.76 -20.03
CA LEU A 265 -27.06 45.19 -19.83
C LEU A 265 -27.18 45.90 -21.18
N GLY A 266 -27.63 47.16 -21.20
CA GLY A 266 -27.39 48.05 -22.34
C GLY A 266 -28.53 48.39 -23.31
N LYS A 267 -29.81 48.43 -22.90
CA LYS A 267 -30.86 49.15 -23.69
C LYS A 267 -30.69 50.68 -23.61
N LYS A 268 -29.68 51.19 -24.34
CA LYS A 268 -29.67 52.51 -24.98
C LYS A 268 -29.91 52.23 -26.48
N THR A 269 -30.64 52.99 -27.28
CA THR A 269 -31.21 54.35 -27.18
C THR A 269 -32.60 54.32 -27.91
N THR A 270 -33.51 55.30 -27.86
CA THR A 270 -33.47 56.62 -28.53
C THR A 270 -34.65 57.49 -28.09
N MET A 271 -34.46 58.80 -27.95
CA MET A 271 -35.55 59.79 -27.87
C MET A 271 -36.09 60.13 -29.28
N PRO A 272 -37.41 60.32 -29.47
CA PRO A 272 -37.95 60.77 -30.75
C PRO A 272 -37.73 62.27 -30.97
N ARG A 273 -37.01 62.66 -32.03
CA ARG A 273 -37.00 64.06 -32.51
C ARG A 273 -38.24 64.33 -33.38
N LYS A 274 -38.76 65.58 -33.28
CA LYS A 274 -40.03 66.00 -33.89
C LYS A 274 -40.02 65.92 -35.42
N LYS A 275 -41.20 65.65 -36.01
CA LYS A 275 -41.47 65.86 -37.44
C LYS A 275 -41.27 67.33 -37.82
N LYS A 276 -40.79 67.59 -39.04
CA LYS A 276 -41.09 68.83 -39.79
C LYS A 276 -42.15 68.51 -40.85
N LYS A 277 -43.23 69.29 -40.85
CA LYS A 277 -43.55 70.13 -42.01
C LYS A 277 -43.28 71.57 -41.58
#